data_AF-W2XN61-F1
#
_entry.id   AF-W2XN61-F1
#
_cell.length_a   1.000
_cell.length_b   1.000
_cell.length_c   1.000
_cell.angle_alpha   90.00
_cell.angle_beta   90.00
_cell.angle_gamma   90.00
#
_symmetry.space_group_name_H-M   'P 1'
#
loop_
_entity.id
_entity.type
_entity.pdbx_description
1 polymer ?
#
loop_
_entity_poly.entity_id
_entity_poly.type
_entity_poly.pdbx_seq_one_letter_code
_entity_poly.pdbx_strand_id
1 'polypeptide(L)'
;MERLYKFIKNNIAYILQGGNGYYLTKNRDAFGDIDYTVIPRINQFDMWFDINNAIELNDDGLIETDNTEFDTDSIITWQLADVILHYRDDITFGKVDFMPYNAKTGSCGTQLNTFDWNSNEVFNKFNGFVHTYDPNFIVDQSKFKLFEGHIRHIWCGGRDDLTNHIMKLFAWYVQRPYEKSGACVVLEGEEGCGKNIAFEILKNHVIGTRYCLETPKMKILTGRFNSAREHKILTVLNEAANVKQSSHEDQDELKDCITESTCMIEKKRHRSLSSQGL
;
A
#
# COMPACT_ATOMS: atom_id res chain seq x y z
N MET A 1 -16.12 -19.60 17.30
CA MET A 1 -16.62 -19.29 15.93
C MET A 1 -16.50 -17.82 15.56
N GLU A 2 -16.99 -16.86 16.36
CA GLU A 2 -16.90 -15.43 16.02
C GLU A 2 -15.46 -14.91 15.85
N ARG A 3 -14.55 -15.22 16.79
CA ARG A 3 -13.13 -14.84 16.67
C ARG A 3 -12.47 -15.39 15.40
N LEU A 4 -12.80 -16.63 15.07
CA LEU A 4 -12.30 -17.31 13.88
C LEU A 4 -12.87 -16.70 12.60
N TYR A 5 -14.16 -16.34 12.59
CA TYR A 5 -14.77 -15.56 11.52
C TYR A 5 -14.04 -14.22 11.31
N LYS A 6 -13.79 -13.46 12.38
CA LYS A 6 -13.02 -12.20 12.32
C LYS A 6 -11.62 -12.42 11.74
N PHE A 7 -10.93 -13.46 12.20
CA PHE A 7 -9.60 -13.82 11.69
C PHE A 7 -9.62 -14.09 10.18
N ILE A 8 -10.52 -14.95 9.70
CA ILE A 8 -10.65 -15.30 8.28
C ILE A 8 -10.95 -14.05 7.45
N LYS A 9 -11.95 -13.27 7.86
CA LYS A 9 -12.38 -12.06 7.16
C LYS A 9 -11.30 -10.99 7.07
N ASN A 10 -10.45 -10.88 8.09
CA ASN A 10 -9.41 -9.85 8.16
C ASN A 10 -8.12 -10.24 7.44
N ASN A 11 -7.85 -11.53 7.25
CA ASN A 11 -6.55 -12.02 6.81
C ASN A 11 -6.58 -12.85 5.51
N ILE A 12 -7.75 -13.35 5.09
CA ILE A 12 -7.84 -14.25 3.94
C ILE A 12 -8.85 -13.68 2.94
N ALA A 13 -8.45 -13.66 1.67
CA ALA A 13 -9.33 -13.34 0.55
C ALA A 13 -9.23 -14.43 -0.50
N TYR A 14 -10.37 -14.89 -1.02
CA TYR A 14 -10.44 -15.80 -2.15
C TYR A 14 -10.75 -15.02 -3.41
N ILE A 15 -9.83 -14.99 -4.36
CA ILE A 15 -10.02 -14.28 -5.63
C ILE A 15 -10.55 -15.26 -6.66
N LEU A 16 -11.70 -14.96 -7.25
CA LEU A 16 -12.36 -15.78 -8.27
C LEU A 16 -12.45 -15.04 -9.60
N GLN A 17 -11.60 -15.41 -10.55
CA GLN A 17 -11.51 -14.80 -11.88
C GLN A 17 -11.81 -15.82 -12.96
N GLY A 18 -13.00 -15.76 -13.55
CA GLY A 18 -13.38 -16.57 -14.71
C GLY A 18 -13.26 -18.08 -14.49
N GLY A 19 -13.50 -18.55 -13.26
CA GLY A 19 -13.42 -19.97 -12.87
C GLY A 19 -12.06 -20.43 -12.34
N ASN A 20 -11.00 -19.61 -12.48
CA ASN A 20 -9.75 -19.83 -11.76
C ASN A 20 -9.75 -19.01 -10.48
N GLY A 21 -9.44 -19.62 -9.35
CA GLY A 21 -9.33 -18.89 -8.11
C GLY A 21 -8.15 -19.29 -7.25
N TYR A 22 -7.70 -18.34 -6.44
CA TYR A 22 -6.57 -18.46 -5.55
C TYR A 22 -6.85 -17.68 -4.27
N TYR A 23 -6.16 -18.03 -3.20
CA TYR A 23 -6.26 -17.32 -1.93
C TYR A 23 -5.14 -16.28 -1.83
N LEU A 24 -5.44 -15.15 -1.22
CA LEU A 24 -4.46 -14.20 -0.71
C LEU A 24 -4.49 -14.29 0.81
N THR A 25 -3.32 -14.47 1.41
CA THR A 25 -3.15 -14.32 2.85
C THR A 25 -2.41 -13.02 3.16
N LYS A 26 -2.94 -12.28 4.13
CA LYS A 26 -2.35 -11.06 4.65
C LYS A 26 -1.26 -11.44 5.66
N ASN A 27 -0.02 -11.14 5.32
CA ASN A 27 1.15 -11.28 6.18
C ASN A 27 1.67 -9.92 6.59
N ARG A 28 2.63 -9.91 7.52
CA ARG A 28 3.46 -8.73 7.82
C ARG A 28 4.91 -9.10 7.55
N ASP A 29 5.63 -8.21 6.88
CA ASP A 29 7.07 -8.37 6.68
C ASP A 29 7.85 -8.02 7.97
N ALA A 30 9.18 -8.11 7.90
CA ALA A 30 10.08 -7.82 9.02
C ALA A 30 9.96 -6.38 9.57
N PHE A 31 9.34 -5.47 8.83
CA PHE A 31 9.12 -4.07 9.19
C PHE A 31 7.68 -3.81 9.67
N GLY A 32 6.86 -4.86 9.81
CA GLY A 32 5.46 -4.78 10.24
C GLY A 32 4.51 -4.37 9.12
N ASP A 33 5.02 -4.23 7.89
CA ASP A 33 4.28 -3.84 6.71
C ASP A 33 3.48 -5.03 6.18
N ILE A 34 2.18 -4.83 5.96
CA ILE A 34 1.31 -5.79 5.27
C ILE A 34 1.85 -6.23 3.89
N ASP A 35 2.10 -7.51 3.73
CA ASP A 35 2.39 -8.16 2.44
C ASP A 35 1.33 -9.21 2.14
N TYR A 36 1.08 -9.49 0.85
CA TYR A 36 0.08 -10.48 0.45
C TYR A 36 0.73 -11.65 -0.27
N THR A 37 0.58 -12.84 0.30
CA THR A 37 1.08 -14.08 -0.31
C THR A 37 -0.04 -14.82 -1.02
N VAL A 38 0.25 -15.27 -2.25
CA VAL A 38 -0.68 -16.09 -3.04
C VAL A 38 -0.59 -17.54 -2.58
N ILE A 39 -1.73 -18.10 -2.18
CA ILE A 39 -1.91 -19.51 -1.86
C ILE A 39 -2.81 -20.13 -2.95
N PRO A 40 -2.26 -20.94 -3.87
CA PRO A 40 -3.02 -21.47 -5.00
C PRO A 40 -4.08 -22.52 -4.62
N ARG A 41 -3.95 -23.20 -3.48
CA ARG A 41 -4.88 -24.27 -3.07
C ARG A 41 -5.14 -24.24 -1.58
N ILE A 42 -6.38 -24.53 -1.19
CA ILE A 42 -6.83 -24.44 0.20
C ILE A 42 -6.08 -25.39 1.15
N ASN A 43 -5.75 -26.60 0.71
CA ASN A 43 -5.02 -27.58 1.54
C ASN A 43 -3.59 -27.13 1.90
N GLN A 44 -3.07 -26.08 1.27
CA GLN A 44 -1.78 -25.49 1.66
C GLN A 44 -1.86 -24.67 2.94
N PHE A 45 -3.06 -24.25 3.35
CA PHE A 45 -3.26 -23.63 4.66
C PHE A 45 -2.97 -24.64 5.76
N ASP A 46 -3.53 -25.84 5.72
CA ASP A 46 -3.34 -26.82 6.80
C ASP A 46 -1.87 -27.28 6.91
N MET A 47 -1.13 -27.38 5.80
CA MET A 47 0.31 -27.69 5.81
C MET A 47 1.19 -26.58 6.42
N TRP A 48 0.72 -25.33 6.50
CA TRP A 48 1.42 -24.23 7.16
C TRP A 48 0.99 -24.03 8.62
N PHE A 49 -0.15 -24.59 9.01
CA PHE A 49 -0.72 -24.52 10.36
C PHE A 49 -0.56 -25.83 11.15
N ASP A 50 0.25 -26.78 10.64
CA ASP A 50 0.51 -28.10 11.22
C ASP A 50 1.39 -28.07 12.50
N ILE A 51 1.30 -27.00 13.28
CA ILE A 51 1.88 -26.93 14.62
C ILE A 51 0.73 -26.93 15.61
N ASN A 52 0.61 -28.05 16.34
CA ASN A 52 -0.14 -28.16 17.58
C ASN A 52 -0.11 -26.86 18.40
N ASN A 53 -1.29 -26.51 18.94
CA ASN A 53 -1.59 -25.50 19.96
C ASN A 53 -2.37 -24.30 19.40
N ALA A 54 -3.50 -24.02 20.06
CA ALA A 54 -4.51 -23.14 19.53
C ALA A 54 -3.99 -21.72 19.30
N ILE A 55 -4.60 -21.06 18.31
CA ILE A 55 -4.34 -19.65 18.07
C ILE A 55 -5.11 -18.88 19.15
N GLU A 56 -4.41 -18.29 20.11
CA GLU A 56 -5.01 -17.27 20.96
C GLU A 56 -5.33 -16.07 20.06
N LEU A 57 -6.61 -15.72 20.01
CA LEU A 57 -7.11 -14.55 19.31
C LEU A 57 -7.69 -13.60 20.35
N ASN A 58 -7.26 -12.34 20.33
CA ASN A 58 -7.91 -11.30 21.11
C ASN A 58 -9.36 -11.08 20.63
N ASP A 59 -10.12 -10.24 21.32
CA ASP A 59 -11.53 -9.95 20.97
C ASP A 59 -11.71 -9.35 19.56
N ASP A 60 -10.64 -8.79 19.00
CA ASP A 60 -10.57 -8.23 17.65
C ASP A 60 -10.13 -9.25 16.57
N GLY A 61 -9.78 -10.48 16.96
CA GLY A 61 -9.34 -11.53 16.03
C GLY A 61 -7.87 -11.40 15.58
N LEU A 62 -7.03 -10.72 16.36
CA LEU A 62 -5.58 -10.66 16.18
C LEU A 62 -4.91 -11.79 16.97
N ILE A 63 -3.82 -12.36 16.44
CA ILE A 63 -3.05 -13.40 17.12
C ILE A 63 -2.39 -12.82 18.38
N GLU A 64 -2.77 -13.34 19.55
CA GLU A 64 -2.10 -13.14 20.82
C GLU A 64 -0.98 -14.18 20.95
N THR A 65 0.17 -13.73 21.44
CA THR A 65 1.36 -14.57 21.61
C THR A 65 1.58 -14.87 23.09
N ASP A 66 0.57 -15.39 23.81
CA ASP A 66 0.77 -15.89 25.16
C ASP A 66 0.80 -17.43 25.17
N ASN A 67 1.93 -17.96 25.67
CA ASN A 67 2.21 -19.38 25.75
C ASN A 67 1.59 -19.97 27.02
N THR A 68 0.27 -20.04 27.11
CA THR A 68 -0.41 -20.73 28.21
C THR A 68 -0.89 -22.12 27.80
N GLU A 69 -0.66 -23.11 28.68
CA GLU A 69 -1.00 -24.52 28.48
C GLU A 69 -2.48 -24.70 28.14
N PHE A 70 -2.75 -25.41 27.04
CA PHE A 70 -4.10 -25.66 26.53
C PHE A 70 -4.80 -26.76 27.32
N ASP A 71 -6.03 -26.48 27.79
CA ASP A 71 -6.97 -27.50 28.23
C ASP A 71 -7.54 -28.24 27.00
N THR A 72 -7.04 -29.46 26.77
CA THR A 72 -7.19 -30.20 25.52
C THR A 72 -8.56 -30.84 25.30
N ASP A 73 -9.40 -30.89 26.34
CA ASP A 73 -10.68 -31.62 26.31
C ASP A 73 -11.88 -30.79 25.81
N SER A 74 -11.69 -29.52 25.47
CA SER A 74 -12.76 -28.61 24.98
C SER A 74 -12.51 -28.02 23.57
N ILE A 75 -11.45 -28.46 22.90
CA ILE A 75 -11.02 -27.92 21.61
C ILE A 75 -11.72 -28.69 20.48
N ILE A 76 -12.72 -28.08 19.86
CA ILE A 76 -13.18 -28.55 18.55
C ILE A 76 -12.11 -28.16 17.52
N THR A 77 -11.30 -29.12 17.11
CA THR A 77 -10.26 -28.95 16.08
C THR A 77 -10.89 -28.94 14.69
N TRP A 78 -11.24 -27.75 14.20
CA TRP A 78 -11.58 -27.59 12.79
C TRP A 78 -10.28 -27.44 11.99
N GLN A 79 -10.18 -28.13 10.86
CA GLN A 79 -9.13 -27.80 9.90
C GLN A 79 -9.37 -26.37 9.40
N LEU A 80 -8.29 -25.59 9.23
CA LEU A 80 -8.42 -24.21 8.79
C LEU A 80 -9.07 -24.15 7.40
N ALA A 81 -8.81 -25.13 6.54
CA ALA A 81 -9.51 -25.28 5.27
C ALA A 81 -11.03 -25.37 5.41
N ASP A 82 -11.56 -26.16 6.35
CA ASP A 82 -13.01 -26.33 6.53
C ASP A 82 -13.68 -25.01 6.96
N VAL A 83 -12.99 -24.25 7.80
CA VAL A 83 -13.43 -22.94 8.28
C VAL A 83 -13.39 -21.91 7.15
N ILE A 84 -12.32 -21.89 6.35
CA ILE A 84 -12.20 -21.04 5.16
C ILE A 84 -13.33 -21.35 4.18
N LEU A 85 -13.65 -22.64 3.96
CA LEU A 85 -14.77 -23.05 3.10
C LEU A 85 -16.11 -22.60 3.67
N HIS A 86 -16.30 -22.71 4.98
CA HIS A 86 -17.53 -22.31 5.66
C HIS A 86 -17.83 -20.80 5.47
N TYR A 87 -16.80 -19.95 5.50
CA TYR A 87 -16.94 -18.50 5.31
C TYR A 87 -16.56 -18.00 3.92
N ARG A 88 -16.46 -18.89 2.93
CA ARG A 88 -15.89 -18.57 1.61
C ARG A 88 -16.61 -17.43 0.90
N ASP A 89 -17.93 -17.39 0.97
CA ASP A 89 -18.73 -16.39 0.26
C ASP A 89 -18.45 -14.97 0.77
N ASP A 90 -18.19 -14.83 2.07
CA ASP A 90 -17.87 -13.55 2.72
C ASP A 90 -16.48 -13.02 2.38
N ILE A 91 -15.57 -13.90 1.97
CA ILE A 91 -14.18 -13.57 1.62
C ILE A 91 -13.89 -13.72 0.13
N THR A 92 -14.89 -13.98 -0.70
CA THR A 92 -14.70 -14.13 -2.15
C THR A 92 -14.68 -12.76 -2.81
N PHE A 93 -13.75 -12.52 -3.73
CA PHE A 93 -13.65 -11.28 -4.48
C PHE A 93 -13.49 -11.55 -5.98
N GLY A 94 -14.12 -10.73 -6.84
CA GLY A 94 -14.02 -10.86 -8.30
C GLY A 94 -12.64 -10.49 -8.87
N LYS A 95 -11.96 -9.49 -8.28
CA LYS A 95 -10.61 -9.08 -8.67
C LYS A 95 -9.82 -8.49 -7.51
N VAL A 96 -8.53 -8.25 -7.75
CA VAL A 96 -7.60 -7.57 -6.84
C VAL A 96 -7.22 -6.25 -7.48
N ASP A 97 -7.30 -5.16 -6.73
CA ASP A 97 -6.97 -3.83 -7.24
C ASP A 97 -6.38 -2.95 -6.13
N PHE A 98 -5.78 -1.82 -6.50
CA PHE A 98 -5.32 -0.80 -5.56
C PHE A 98 -6.17 0.46 -5.71
N MET A 99 -7.06 0.66 -4.76
CA MET A 99 -8.14 1.64 -4.84
C MET A 99 -8.13 2.57 -3.62
N PRO A 100 -7.21 3.54 -3.55
CA PRO A 100 -7.18 4.47 -2.43
C PRO A 100 -8.38 5.42 -2.48
N TYR A 101 -9.16 5.47 -1.40
CA TYR A 101 -10.38 6.28 -1.22
C TYR A 101 -11.48 6.16 -2.29
N ASN A 102 -11.52 5.06 -3.04
CA ASN A 102 -12.40 4.91 -4.20
C ASN A 102 -13.92 5.04 -3.89
N ALA A 103 -14.53 6.20 -4.18
CA ALA A 103 -15.97 6.49 -4.16
C ALA A 103 -16.65 6.95 -2.85
N LYS A 104 -15.94 7.56 -1.88
CA LYS A 104 -16.60 8.27 -0.74
C LYS A 104 -16.38 9.79 -0.65
N THR A 105 -15.47 10.38 -1.40
CA THR A 105 -15.32 11.84 -1.44
C THR A 105 -15.84 12.36 -2.77
N GLY A 106 -17.16 12.54 -2.87
CA GLY A 106 -17.85 13.06 -4.05
C GLY A 106 -17.42 14.47 -4.45
N SER A 107 -16.23 14.61 -5.05
CA SER A 107 -15.70 15.88 -5.54
C SER A 107 -14.65 15.70 -6.64
N CYS A 108 -14.92 14.89 -7.66
CA CYS A 108 -14.58 15.27 -9.03
C CYS A 108 -15.65 14.69 -9.97
N GLY A 109 -16.25 15.57 -10.77
CA GLY A 109 -17.42 15.27 -11.56
C GLY A 109 -17.15 14.28 -12.67
N THR A 110 -18.20 13.54 -13.00
CA THR A 110 -18.40 12.73 -14.22
C THR A 110 -17.47 11.51 -14.37
N GLN A 111 -18.08 10.33 -14.09
CA GLN A 111 -17.62 8.96 -14.41
C GLN A 111 -16.73 8.21 -13.40
N LEU A 112 -16.99 8.34 -12.10
CA LEU A 112 -16.62 7.28 -11.15
C LEU A 112 -17.91 6.68 -10.60
N ASN A 113 -18.27 5.50 -11.12
CA ASN A 113 -19.44 4.73 -10.70
C ASN A 113 -19.44 4.58 -9.17
N THR A 114 -20.63 4.59 -8.58
CA THR A 114 -20.88 4.25 -7.18
C THR A 114 -20.37 2.83 -6.89
N PHE A 115 -19.10 2.71 -6.50
CA PHE A 115 -18.53 1.43 -6.11
C PHE A 115 -19.14 1.05 -4.76
N ASP A 116 -19.89 -0.04 -4.71
CA ASP A 116 -20.39 -0.58 -3.46
C ASP A 116 -19.22 -1.23 -2.73
N TRP A 117 -18.75 -0.60 -1.66
CA TRP A 117 -17.67 -1.11 -0.82
C TRP A 117 -17.99 -2.43 -0.12
N ASN A 118 -19.28 -2.79 -0.03
CA ASN A 118 -19.73 -4.08 0.46
C ASN A 118 -19.88 -5.10 -0.68
N SER A 119 -19.70 -4.68 -1.94
CA SER A 119 -19.63 -5.61 -3.03
C SER A 119 -18.29 -6.34 -2.94
N ASN A 120 -18.39 -7.66 -2.90
CA ASN A 120 -17.28 -8.59 -3.04
C ASN A 120 -16.74 -8.60 -4.49
N GLU A 121 -16.74 -7.45 -5.17
CA GLU A 121 -16.22 -7.28 -6.53
C GLU A 121 -14.70 -7.09 -6.53
N VAL A 122 -14.17 -6.32 -5.56
CA VAL A 122 -12.76 -5.95 -5.54
C VAL A 122 -12.16 -6.13 -4.15
N PHE A 123 -11.13 -6.96 -4.08
CA PHE A 123 -10.21 -6.98 -2.95
C PHE A 123 -9.24 -5.79 -3.08
N ASN A 124 -9.43 -4.79 -2.24
CA ASN A 124 -8.62 -3.58 -2.25
C ASN A 124 -7.30 -3.78 -1.48
N LYS A 125 -6.17 -3.52 -2.15
CA LYS A 125 -4.83 -3.56 -1.53
C LYS A 125 -4.48 -2.30 -0.73
N PHE A 126 -5.26 -1.22 -0.88
CA PHE A 126 -5.08 -0.03 -0.06
C PHE A 126 -5.76 -0.20 1.31
N ASN A 127 -4.96 -0.27 2.35
CA ASN A 127 -5.41 -0.48 3.74
C ASN A 127 -5.45 0.83 4.56
N GLY A 128 -5.56 1.97 3.88
CA GLY A 128 -5.42 3.28 4.52
C GLY A 128 -3.97 3.68 4.72
N PHE A 129 -3.79 4.94 5.11
CA PHE A 129 -2.52 5.54 5.50
C PHE A 129 -2.13 5.16 6.94
N VAL A 130 -0.85 5.33 7.28
CA VAL A 130 -0.38 5.14 8.66
C VAL A 130 -1.00 6.18 9.59
N HIS A 131 -1.12 7.43 9.13
CA HIS A 131 -1.88 8.43 9.87
C HIS A 131 -3.38 8.25 9.66
N THR A 132 -4.13 8.16 10.76
CA THR A 132 -5.59 8.15 10.73
C THR A 132 -6.09 9.59 10.87
N TYR A 133 -6.93 10.02 9.93
CA TYR A 133 -7.55 11.35 10.00
C TYR A 133 -8.53 11.43 11.17
N ASP A 134 -8.37 12.45 12.01
CA ASP A 134 -9.30 12.79 13.07
C ASP A 134 -9.83 14.23 12.85
N PRO A 135 -11.14 14.40 12.59
CA PRO A 135 -11.72 15.73 12.37
C PRO A 135 -11.66 16.65 13.61
N ASN A 136 -11.46 16.08 14.80
CA ASN A 136 -11.35 16.85 16.05
C ASN A 136 -9.89 17.12 16.43
N PHE A 137 -8.92 16.68 15.62
CA PHE A 137 -7.51 16.87 15.92
C PHE A 137 -7.15 18.36 15.88
N ILE A 138 -6.66 18.86 17.02
CA ILE A 138 -6.17 20.23 17.12
C ILE A 138 -4.69 20.24 16.71
N VAL A 139 -4.41 20.90 15.57
CA VAL A 139 -3.04 21.00 15.06
C VAL A 139 -2.17 21.84 15.99
N ASP A 140 -1.08 21.24 16.46
CA ASP A 140 0.00 21.96 17.13
C ASP A 140 0.71 22.88 16.12
N GLN A 141 0.29 24.14 16.12
CA GLN A 141 0.80 25.17 15.22
C GLN A 141 2.31 25.41 15.38
N SER A 142 2.89 25.13 16.56
CA SER A 142 4.33 25.32 16.77
C SER A 142 5.14 24.29 15.98
N LYS A 143 4.74 23.01 16.04
CA LYS A 143 5.36 21.93 15.28
C LYS A 143 5.10 22.07 13.78
N PHE A 144 3.88 22.44 13.41
CA PHE A 144 3.54 22.67 12.00
C PHE A 144 4.41 23.78 11.39
N LYS A 145 4.58 24.91 12.09
CA LYS A 145 5.47 25.99 11.63
C LYS A 145 6.93 25.59 11.52
N LEU A 146 7.43 24.69 12.38
CA LEU A 146 8.78 24.15 12.23
C LEU A 146 8.91 23.32 10.96
N PHE A 147 7.93 22.46 10.67
CA PHE A 147 7.90 21.67 9.44
C PHE A 147 7.78 22.55 8.19
N GLU A 148 6.84 23.49 8.18
CA GLU A 148 6.66 24.45 7.09
C GLU A 148 7.92 25.32 6.91
N GLY A 149 8.52 25.78 8.01
CA GLY A 149 9.78 26.53 8.00
C GLY A 149 10.93 25.74 7.39
N HIS A 150 11.05 24.44 7.70
CA HIS A 150 12.02 23.55 7.06
C HIS A 150 11.83 23.49 5.54
N ILE A 151 10.59 23.27 5.07
CA ILE A 151 10.27 23.28 3.63
C ILE A 151 10.62 24.64 3.01
N ARG A 152 10.20 25.72 3.66
CA ARG A 152 10.43 27.08 3.17
C ARG A 152 11.91 27.37 3.00
N HIS A 153 12.72 27.07 4.00
CA HIS A 153 14.13 27.42 3.99
C HIS A 153 14.99 26.44 3.19
N ILE A 154 14.75 25.13 3.32
CA ILE A 154 15.60 24.09 2.72
C ILE A 154 15.16 23.75 1.30
N TRP A 155 13.87 23.59 1.03
CA TRP A 155 13.39 23.22 -0.31
C TRP A 155 13.15 24.44 -1.20
N CYS A 156 12.64 25.53 -0.61
CA CYS A 156 12.15 26.67 -1.37
C CYS A 156 13.06 27.91 -1.33
N GLY A 157 14.19 27.86 -0.61
CA GLY A 157 15.12 28.98 -0.52
C GLY A 157 14.50 30.28 0.03
N GLY A 158 13.50 30.16 0.91
CA GLY A 158 12.77 31.27 1.52
C GLY A 158 11.52 31.74 0.74
N ARG A 159 11.26 31.19 -0.45
CA ARG A 159 10.18 31.60 -1.35
C ARG A 159 8.80 31.07 -0.94
N ASP A 160 7.89 31.98 -0.64
CA ASP A 160 6.53 31.66 -0.18
C ASP A 160 5.63 31.06 -1.28
N ASP A 161 5.82 31.46 -2.53
CA ASP A 161 5.07 30.93 -3.66
C ASP A 161 5.36 29.43 -3.87
N LEU A 162 6.65 29.05 -3.83
CA LEU A 162 7.07 27.65 -3.91
C LEU A 162 6.65 26.85 -2.67
N THR A 163 6.79 27.44 -1.48
CA THR A 163 6.39 26.78 -0.22
C THR A 163 4.90 26.42 -0.27
N ASN A 164 4.05 27.37 -0.67
CA ASN A 164 2.62 27.13 -0.84
C ASN A 164 2.31 26.06 -1.89
N HIS A 165 3.07 26.00 -2.98
CA HIS A 165 2.91 24.97 -4.00
C HIS A 165 3.27 23.57 -3.46
N ILE A 166 4.39 23.44 -2.75
CA ILE A 166 4.82 22.18 -2.12
C ILE A 166 3.80 21.71 -1.07
N MET A 167 3.26 22.61 -0.24
CA MET A 167 2.24 22.26 0.74
C MET A 167 0.94 21.77 0.08
N LYS A 168 0.53 22.37 -1.04
CA LYS A 168 -0.60 21.87 -1.84
C LYS A 168 -0.31 20.50 -2.46
N LEU A 169 0.93 20.26 -2.89
CA LEU A 169 1.35 18.98 -3.41
C LEU A 169 1.32 17.88 -2.34
N PHE A 170 1.75 18.18 -1.11
CA PHE A 170 1.61 17.25 0.02
C PHE A 170 0.14 16.96 0.35
N ALA A 171 -0.72 17.99 0.34
CA ALA A 171 -2.15 17.80 0.49
C ALA A 171 -2.74 16.92 -0.64
N TRP A 172 -2.27 17.07 -1.88
CA TRP A 172 -2.69 16.25 -3.02
C TRP A 172 -2.43 14.77 -2.78
N TYR A 173 -1.24 14.40 -2.30
CA TYR A 173 -0.90 12.99 -2.04
C TYR A 173 -1.85 12.32 -1.06
N VAL A 174 -2.38 13.07 -0.09
CA VAL A 174 -3.28 12.55 0.94
C VAL A 174 -4.75 12.63 0.51
N GLN A 175 -5.16 13.71 -0.16
CA GLN A 175 -6.56 13.93 -0.51
C GLN A 175 -6.96 13.25 -1.82
N ARG A 176 -6.00 13.03 -2.73
CA ARG A 176 -6.19 12.46 -4.07
C ARG A 176 -5.15 11.38 -4.41
N PRO A 177 -4.91 10.37 -3.55
CA PRO A 177 -3.96 9.29 -3.83
C PRO A 177 -4.33 8.39 -5.01
N TYR A 178 -5.56 8.48 -5.52
CA TYR A 178 -6.01 7.79 -6.73
C TYR A 178 -5.62 8.53 -8.03
N GLU A 179 -5.15 9.78 -7.92
CA GLU A 179 -4.71 10.61 -9.04
C GLU A 179 -3.21 10.90 -8.92
N LYS A 180 -2.46 10.67 -10.01
CA LYS A 180 -1.08 11.16 -10.10
C LYS A 180 -1.08 12.68 -10.04
N SER A 181 -0.13 13.26 -9.30
CA SER A 181 0.02 14.71 -9.20
C SER A 181 0.50 15.36 -10.50
N GLY A 182 1.11 14.58 -11.40
CA GLY A 182 1.76 15.10 -12.61
C GLY A 182 2.98 15.98 -12.32
N ALA A 183 3.43 16.04 -11.05
CA ALA A 183 4.49 16.93 -10.60
C ALA A 183 5.70 16.12 -10.12
N CYS A 184 6.89 16.58 -10.52
CA CYS A 184 8.17 16.07 -10.03
C CYS A 184 8.95 17.22 -9.38
N VAL A 185 9.32 17.04 -8.11
CA VAL A 185 10.10 18.03 -7.35
C VAL A 185 11.57 17.63 -7.41
N VAL A 186 12.42 18.53 -7.89
CA VAL A 186 13.87 18.34 -7.96
C VAL A 186 14.53 19.22 -6.91
N LEU A 187 15.31 18.60 -6.02
CA LEU A 187 16.02 19.29 -4.94
C LEU A 187 17.52 19.19 -5.14
N GLU A 188 18.13 20.32 -5.50
CA GLU A 188 19.59 20.45 -5.63
C GLU A 188 20.16 21.18 -4.41
N GLY A 189 21.25 20.66 -3.86
CA GLY A 189 21.87 21.18 -2.64
C GLY A 189 22.89 20.20 -2.10
N GLU A 190 23.70 20.64 -1.14
CA GLU A 190 24.73 19.81 -0.53
C GLU A 190 24.13 18.62 0.25
N GLU A 191 24.96 17.58 0.43
CA GLU A 191 24.60 16.46 1.29
C GLU A 191 24.47 16.93 2.74
N GLY A 192 23.54 16.35 3.50
CA GLY A 192 23.33 16.72 4.91
C GLY A 192 22.47 17.98 5.13
N CYS A 193 22.02 18.69 4.08
CA CYS A 193 21.12 19.84 4.24
C CYS A 193 19.68 19.48 4.70
N GLY A 194 19.37 18.19 4.91
CA GLY A 194 18.05 17.76 5.37
C GLY A 194 16.98 17.69 4.29
N LYS A 195 17.36 17.49 3.02
CA LYS A 195 16.43 17.34 1.87
C LYS A 195 15.42 16.21 2.09
N ASN A 196 15.85 15.10 2.68
CA ASN A 196 15.02 13.90 2.86
C ASN A 196 14.06 13.98 4.06
N ILE A 197 14.25 14.92 4.99
CA ILE A 197 13.46 15.01 6.23
C ILE A 197 11.95 15.07 5.95
N ALA A 198 11.53 15.87 4.97
CA ALA A 198 10.12 15.99 4.63
C ALA A 198 9.54 14.69 4.05
N PHE A 199 10.31 14.01 3.19
CA PHE A 199 9.93 12.71 2.66
C PHE A 199 9.84 11.66 3.76
N GLU A 200 10.83 11.61 4.66
CA GLU A 200 10.84 10.67 5.78
C GLU A 200 9.63 10.84 6.69
N ILE A 201 9.25 12.10 7.00
CA ILE A 201 8.04 12.39 7.78
C ILE A 201 6.79 11.87 7.04
N LEU A 202 6.64 12.20 5.76
CA LEU A 202 5.50 11.74 4.96
C LEU A 202 5.46 10.20 4.87
N LYS A 203 6.60 9.55 4.64
CA LYS A 203 6.72 8.10 4.51
C LYS A 203 6.43 7.39 5.83
N ASN A 204 7.03 7.81 6.94
CA ASN A 204 6.99 7.06 8.19
C ASN A 204 5.78 7.40 9.06
N HIS A 205 5.25 8.62 8.95
CA HIS A 205 4.20 9.10 9.84
C HIS A 205 2.88 9.44 9.16
N VAL A 206 2.85 9.55 7.82
CA VAL A 206 1.63 9.89 7.08
C VAL A 206 1.21 8.74 6.17
N ILE A 207 1.88 8.59 5.03
CA ILE A 207 1.52 7.69 3.94
C ILE A 207 1.77 6.22 4.32
N GLY A 208 2.94 5.91 4.87
CA GLY A 208 3.40 4.55 5.10
C GLY A 208 4.41 4.08 4.07
N THR A 209 5.43 3.39 4.56
CA THR A 209 6.55 2.78 3.80
C THR A 209 6.08 1.96 2.59
N ARG A 210 5.00 1.19 2.73
CA ARG A 210 4.39 0.40 1.65
C ARG A 210 3.97 1.15 0.39
N TYR A 211 3.55 2.40 0.51
CA TYR A 211 3.12 3.22 -0.62
C TYR A 211 4.21 4.22 -1.03
N CYS A 212 5.39 4.13 -0.42
CA CYS A 212 6.54 4.95 -0.76
C CYS A 212 7.64 4.12 -1.41
N LEU A 213 8.29 4.64 -2.45
CA LEU A 213 9.47 4.05 -3.05
C LEU A 213 10.63 5.01 -2.90
N GLU A 214 11.74 4.53 -2.33
CA GLU A 214 12.98 5.29 -2.20
C GLU A 214 14.10 4.49 -2.86
N THR A 215 14.80 5.08 -3.82
CA THR A 215 15.88 4.41 -4.54
C THR A 215 16.94 5.41 -5.00
N PRO A 216 18.24 5.06 -4.98
CA PRO A 216 19.27 5.83 -5.70
C PRO A 216 19.33 5.45 -7.20
N LYS A 217 18.78 4.29 -7.57
CA LYS A 217 18.91 3.71 -8.91
C LYS A 217 17.71 4.05 -9.77
N MET A 218 17.94 4.84 -10.82
CA MET A 218 16.88 5.22 -11.76
C MET A 218 16.32 4.02 -12.56
N LYS A 219 17.13 3.00 -12.85
CA LYS A 219 16.67 1.78 -13.55
C LYS A 219 15.59 1.00 -12.79
N ILE A 220 15.36 1.25 -11.49
CA ILE A 220 14.22 0.69 -10.76
C ILE A 220 12.91 1.35 -11.20
N LEU A 221 12.97 2.61 -11.65
CA LEU A 221 11.84 3.37 -12.16
C LEU A 221 11.66 3.19 -13.66
N THR A 222 12.74 3.22 -14.44
CA THR A 222 12.67 3.22 -15.92
C THR A 222 12.90 1.86 -16.55
N GLY A 223 13.30 0.87 -15.76
CA GLY A 223 13.58 -0.47 -16.27
C GLY A 223 12.31 -1.23 -16.64
N ARG A 224 12.46 -2.20 -17.54
CA ARG A 224 11.39 -3.13 -17.93
C ARG A 224 10.70 -3.78 -16.73
N PHE A 225 11.47 -4.31 -15.77
CA PHE A 225 10.93 -4.89 -14.53
C PHE A 225 10.68 -3.79 -13.51
N ASN A 226 9.43 -3.39 -13.36
CA ASN A 226 9.04 -2.15 -12.70
C ASN A 226 8.01 -2.35 -11.58
N SER A 227 7.85 -3.59 -11.09
CA SER A 227 6.93 -3.92 -10.01
C SER A 227 7.18 -3.17 -8.70
N ALA A 228 8.37 -2.60 -8.51
CA ALA A 228 8.65 -1.72 -7.37
C ALA A 228 7.79 -0.44 -7.37
N ARG A 229 7.34 0.02 -8.55
CA ARG A 229 6.43 1.17 -8.72
C ARG A 229 4.97 0.83 -8.40
N GLU A 230 4.63 -0.46 -8.37
CA GLU A 230 3.25 -0.92 -8.18
C GLU A 230 2.72 -0.42 -6.83
N HIS A 231 1.53 0.19 -6.86
CA HIS A 231 0.81 0.70 -5.70
C HIS A 231 1.57 1.74 -4.87
N LYS A 232 2.45 2.53 -5.50
CA LYS A 232 3.19 3.62 -4.87
C LYS A 232 2.48 4.96 -5.10
N ILE A 233 2.34 5.74 -4.03
CA ILE A 233 1.78 7.09 -4.02
C ILE A 233 2.90 8.13 -4.11
N LEU A 234 4.04 7.87 -3.46
CA LEU A 234 5.19 8.78 -3.45
C LEU A 234 6.47 8.04 -3.80
N THR A 235 7.27 8.61 -4.70
CA THR A 235 8.56 8.04 -5.12
C THR A 235 9.65 9.09 -4.99
N VAL A 236 10.78 8.70 -4.40
CA VAL A 236 11.98 9.53 -4.26
C VAL A 236 13.18 8.84 -4.92
N LEU A 237 13.83 9.60 -5.81
CA LEU A 237 15.09 9.24 -6.44
C LEU A 237 16.22 10.06 -5.78
N ASN A 238 16.93 9.47 -4.81
CA ASN A 238 17.91 10.20 -3.97
C ASN A 238 19.13 10.71 -4.77
N GLU A 239 19.57 9.97 -5.79
CA GLU A 239 20.76 10.30 -6.57
C GLU A 239 20.39 10.65 -8.02
N ALA A 240 19.84 11.84 -8.21
CA ALA A 240 19.49 12.34 -9.53
C ALA A 240 20.71 12.68 -10.42
N ALA A 241 21.95 12.65 -9.90
CA ALA A 241 23.16 12.79 -10.71
C ALA A 241 23.23 11.73 -11.84
N ASN A 242 22.66 10.55 -11.58
CA ASN A 242 22.51 9.48 -12.56
C ASN A 242 21.53 9.84 -13.70
N VAL A 243 20.59 10.78 -13.49
CA VAL A 243 19.65 11.22 -14.53
C VAL A 243 20.38 12.02 -15.63
N LYS A 244 21.33 12.88 -15.25
CA LYS A 244 22.13 13.64 -16.23
C LYS A 244 23.05 12.75 -17.06
N GLN A 245 23.46 11.59 -16.52
CA GLN A 245 24.31 10.60 -17.20
C GLN A 245 23.52 9.46 -17.85
N SER A 246 22.19 9.47 -17.72
CA SER A 246 21.33 8.41 -18.24
C SER A 246 21.05 8.54 -19.73
N SER A 247 20.56 7.46 -20.34
CA SER A 247 20.16 7.49 -21.75
C SER A 247 18.95 8.40 -21.95
N HIS A 248 18.79 8.94 -23.16
CA HIS A 248 17.57 9.68 -23.55
C HIS A 248 16.30 8.86 -23.29
N GLU A 249 16.35 7.55 -23.53
CA GLU A 249 15.27 6.61 -23.24
C GLU A 249 14.85 6.60 -21.77
N ASP A 250 15.80 6.64 -20.83
CA ASP A 250 15.47 6.69 -19.39
C ASP A 250 14.79 8.02 -19.01
N GLN A 251 15.18 9.12 -19.65
CA GLN A 251 14.59 10.42 -19.40
C GLN A 251 13.14 10.51 -19.91
N ASP A 252 12.87 9.92 -21.07
CA ASP A 252 11.52 9.88 -21.63
C ASP A 252 10.62 8.96 -20.81
N GLU A 253 11.09 7.76 -20.45
CA GLU A 253 10.35 6.85 -19.57
C GLU A 253 10.05 7.50 -18.20
N LEU A 254 10.97 8.32 -17.66
CA LEU A 254 10.73 9.05 -16.41
C LEU A 254 9.63 10.11 -16.56
N LYS A 255 9.52 10.79 -17.71
CA LYS A 255 8.41 11.73 -17.98
C LYS A 255 7.07 11.00 -18.04
N ASP A 256 7.06 9.84 -18.69
CA ASP A 256 5.88 9.00 -18.78
C ASP A 256 5.48 8.49 -17.38
N CYS A 257 6.45 8.13 -16.53
CA CYS A 257 6.18 7.79 -15.12
C CYS A 257 5.40 8.88 -14.38
N ILE A 258 5.74 10.15 -14.63
CA ILE A 258 5.18 11.31 -13.94
C ILE A 258 3.77 11.62 -14.47
N THR A 259 3.57 11.52 -15.78
CA THR A 259 2.38 12.09 -16.46
C THR A 259 1.35 11.07 -16.88
N GLU A 260 1.75 9.85 -17.25
CA GLU A 260 0.82 8.84 -17.78
C GLU A 260 -0.10 8.30 -16.69
N SER A 261 -1.40 8.25 -16.98
CA SER A 261 -2.41 7.76 -16.02
C SER A 261 -2.32 6.26 -15.77
N THR A 262 -1.83 5.51 -16.76
CA THR A 262 -1.70 4.04 -16.71
C THR A 262 -0.30 3.62 -17.11
N CYS A 263 0.20 2.53 -16.52
CA CYS A 263 1.46 1.93 -16.95
C CYS A 263 1.38 0.40 -16.87
N MET A 264 2.11 -0.26 -17.77
CA MET A 264 2.25 -1.72 -17.72
C MET A 264 3.21 -2.12 -16.61
N ILE A 265 2.77 -2.99 -15.71
CA ILE A 265 3.62 -3.53 -14.64
C ILE A 265 4.17 -4.91 -15.04
N GLU A 266 5.49 -5.04 -15.14
CA GLU A 266 6.16 -6.31 -15.34
C GLU A 266 6.94 -6.75 -14.09
N LYS A 267 6.63 -7.96 -13.62
CA LYS A 267 7.29 -8.60 -12.46
C LYS A 267 8.46 -9.47 -12.92
N LYS A 268 9.62 -9.35 -12.25
CA LYS A 268 10.79 -10.20 -12.54
C LYS A 268 10.53 -11.62 -12.04
N ARG A 269 10.28 -12.56 -12.98
CA ARG A 269 10.12 -14.02 -12.78
C ARG A 269 9.53 -14.43 -11.41
N HIS A 270 8.20 -14.42 -11.31
CA HIS A 270 7.44 -15.54 -10.76
C HIS A 270 6.57 -16.09 -11.90
N ARG A 271 6.27 -17.40 -11.93
CA ARG A 271 5.58 -18.07 -13.04
C ARG A 271 4.45 -17.19 -13.61
N SER A 272 4.52 -16.95 -14.92
CA SER A 272 3.53 -16.24 -15.70
C SER A 272 2.14 -16.85 -15.49
N LEU A 273 1.24 -16.09 -14.86
CA LEU A 273 -0.19 -16.17 -15.15
C LEU A 273 -0.52 -14.89 -15.92
N SER A 274 -0.76 -15.07 -17.21
CA SER A 274 -1.24 -14.04 -18.11
C SER A 274 -2.58 -13.51 -17.62
N SER A 275 -2.67 -12.24 -17.23
CA SER A 275 -3.94 -11.51 -17.18
C SER A 275 -4.03 -10.64 -18.44
N GLN A 276 -4.97 -10.95 -19.31
CA GLN A 276 -5.35 -10.06 -20.42
C GLN A 276 -6.04 -8.83 -19.81
N GLY A 277 -5.59 -7.64 -20.23
CA GLY A 277 -6.17 -6.36 -19.83
C GLY A 277 -7.43 -6.03 -20.62
N LEU A 278 -8.35 -5.36 -19.92
CA LEU A 278 -9.20 -4.30 -20.43
C LEU A 278 -9.09 -3.14 -19.44
#